data_AF-A0A3M0WRI6-F1
#
_entry.id   AF-A0A3M0WRI6-F1
#
_cell.length_a   1.000
_cell.length_b   1.000
_cell.length_c   1.000
_cell.angle_alpha   90.00
_cell.angle_beta   90.00
_cell.angle_gamma   90.00
#
_symmetry.space_group_name_H-M   'P 1'
#
loop_
_entity.id
_entity.type
_entity.pdbx_description
1 polymer ?
#
loop_
_entity_poly.entity_id
_entity_poly.type
_entity_poly.pdbx_seq_one_letter_code
_entity_poly.pdbx_strand_id
1 'polypeptide(L)'
;TLLSFAKADKEIFVKNYQGALSTLSALAMNENLMIWNSFAQFKSAEIYIALHNLRKAEEILIKLANDEKPSLVKDKSLFLLGEIYNFGLKDIPKAIEQYQKLLEKFPNSLFLDKAREYLNSLQS
;
A
#
# COMPACT_ATOMS: atom_id res chain seq x y z
N THR A 1 -9.22 -9.96 15.91
CA THR A 1 -8.16 -9.67 14.92
C THR A 1 -8.36 -10.45 13.63
N LEU A 2 -8.12 -11.77 13.58
CA LEU A 2 -8.24 -12.54 12.33
C LEU A 2 -9.68 -12.64 11.79
N LEU A 3 -10.67 -12.83 12.68
CA LEU A 3 -12.09 -12.84 12.29
C LEU A 3 -12.54 -11.52 11.66
N SER A 4 -12.00 -10.40 12.12
CA SER A 4 -12.28 -9.07 11.58
C SER A 4 -11.67 -8.89 10.19
N PHE A 5 -10.49 -9.45 9.92
CA PHE A 5 -9.93 -9.49 8.57
C PHE A 5 -10.77 -10.37 7.65
N ALA A 6 -11.16 -11.58 8.09
CA ALA A 6 -12.04 -12.44 7.31
C ALA A 6 -13.38 -11.76 6.98
N LYS A 7 -13.93 -10.98 7.92
CA LYS A 7 -15.11 -10.15 7.67
C LYS A 7 -14.83 -9.07 6.61
N ALA A 8 -13.75 -8.31 6.75
CA ALA A 8 -13.38 -7.29 5.78
C ALA A 8 -13.15 -7.88 4.38
N ASP A 9 -12.48 -9.03 4.28
CA ASP A 9 -12.24 -9.74 3.01
C ASP A 9 -13.56 -10.18 2.37
N LYS A 10 -14.51 -10.70 3.16
CA LYS A 10 -15.87 -11.00 2.67
C LYS A 10 -16.57 -9.73 2.16
N GLU A 11 -16.47 -8.64 2.89
CA GLU A 11 -17.06 -7.34 2.50
C GLU A 11 -16.45 -6.82 1.18
N ILE A 12 -15.13 -6.93 1.02
CA ILE A 12 -14.42 -6.60 -0.24
C ILE A 12 -14.91 -7.50 -1.38
N PHE A 13 -15.03 -8.81 -1.14
CA PHE A 13 -15.48 -9.78 -2.15
C PHE A 13 -16.88 -9.44 -2.68
N VAL A 14 -17.81 -9.02 -1.81
CA VAL A 14 -19.15 -8.57 -2.21
C VAL A 14 -19.20 -7.10 -2.63
N LYS A 15 -18.04 -6.45 -2.84
CA LYS A 15 -17.88 -5.04 -3.22
C LYS A 15 -18.49 -4.03 -2.23
N ASN A 16 -18.74 -4.44 -0.98
CA ASN A 16 -19.12 -3.55 0.10
C ASN A 16 -17.88 -2.84 0.66
N TYR A 17 -17.29 -1.95 -0.14
CA TYR A 17 -16.06 -1.24 0.21
C TYR A 17 -16.22 -0.35 1.44
N GLN A 18 -17.39 0.27 1.62
CA GLN A 18 -17.65 1.12 2.79
C GLN A 18 -17.69 0.30 4.08
N GLY A 19 -18.34 -0.86 4.07
CA GLY A 19 -18.34 -1.79 5.21
C GLY A 19 -16.94 -2.30 5.53
N ALA A 20 -16.20 -2.72 4.50
CA ALA A 20 -14.81 -3.16 4.63
C ALA A 20 -13.92 -2.08 5.25
N LEU A 21 -14.03 -0.83 4.78
CA LEU A 21 -13.26 0.30 5.32
C LEU A 21 -13.61 0.57 6.79
N SER A 22 -14.88 0.45 7.20
CA SER A 22 -15.28 0.59 8.60
C SER A 22 -14.69 -0.52 9.48
N THR A 23 -14.70 -1.77 9.00
CA THR A 23 -14.10 -2.90 9.70
C THR A 23 -12.57 -2.72 9.82
N LEU A 24 -11.91 -2.27 8.76
CA LEU A 24 -10.46 -2.04 8.72
C LEU A 24 -10.04 -0.83 9.57
N SER A 25 -10.83 0.24 9.61
CA SER A 25 -10.52 1.41 10.44
C SER A 25 -10.52 1.07 11.93
N ALA A 26 -11.44 0.21 12.38
CA ALA A 26 -11.46 -0.27 13.76
C ALA A 26 -10.21 -1.10 14.11
N LEU A 27 -9.70 -1.89 13.16
CA LEU A 27 -8.45 -2.63 13.33
C LEU A 27 -7.22 -1.72 13.34
N ALA A 28 -7.23 -0.67 12.52
CA ALA A 28 -6.15 0.32 12.43
C ALA A 28 -6.07 1.25 13.66
N MET A 29 -7.12 1.34 14.48
CA MET A 29 -7.10 2.14 15.73
C MET A 29 -6.59 1.34 16.94
N ASN A 30 -6.42 0.03 16.82
CA ASN A 30 -5.94 -0.80 17.93
C ASN A 30 -4.41 -0.83 17.98
N GLU A 31 -3.83 0.07 18.77
CA GLU A 31 -2.38 0.26 18.90
C GLU A 31 -1.64 -0.96 19.50
N ASN A 32 -2.35 -1.82 20.23
CA ASN A 32 -1.77 -3.05 20.81
C ASN A 32 -1.46 -4.12 19.75
N LEU A 33 -1.82 -3.89 18.48
CA LEU A 33 -1.66 -4.82 17.38
C LEU A 33 -0.79 -4.22 16.27
N MET A 34 0.45 -3.84 16.60
CA MET A 34 1.37 -3.08 15.74
C MET A 34 1.46 -3.59 14.29
N ILE A 35 1.64 -4.91 14.10
CA ILE A 35 1.73 -5.53 12.76
C ILE A 35 0.37 -5.49 12.03
N TRP A 36 -0.72 -5.75 12.74
CA TRP A 36 -2.06 -5.82 12.17
C TRP A 36 -2.62 -4.46 11.79
N ASN A 37 -2.25 -3.41 12.51
CA ASN A 37 -2.64 -2.03 12.21
C ASN A 37 -2.11 -1.62 10.82
N SER A 38 -0.80 -1.78 10.59
CA SER A 38 -0.19 -1.46 9.30
C SER A 38 -0.82 -2.25 8.15
N PHE A 39 -1.13 -3.53 8.40
CA PHE A 39 -1.79 -4.37 7.41
C PHE A 39 -3.23 -3.92 7.12
N ALA A 40 -4.00 -3.50 8.13
CA ALA A 40 -5.35 -2.98 7.95
C ALA A 40 -5.37 -1.63 7.20
N GLN A 41 -4.42 -0.74 7.50
CA GLN A 41 -4.22 0.50 6.76
C GLN A 41 -3.87 0.21 5.30
N PHE A 42 -2.94 -0.71 5.07
CA PHE A 42 -2.54 -1.12 3.73
C PHE A 42 -3.72 -1.68 2.91
N LYS A 43 -4.52 -2.56 3.50
CA LYS A 43 -5.77 -3.06 2.90
C LYS A 43 -6.74 -1.94 2.56
N SER A 44 -6.84 -0.91 3.39
CA SER A 44 -7.65 0.28 3.11
C SER A 44 -7.14 1.04 1.88
N ALA A 45 -5.81 1.15 1.72
CA ALA A 45 -5.23 1.74 0.52
C ALA A 45 -5.56 0.92 -0.75
N GLU A 46 -5.50 -0.41 -0.70
CA GLU A 46 -5.93 -1.28 -1.81
C GLU A 46 -7.39 -1.02 -2.21
N ILE A 47 -8.28 -0.82 -1.24
CA ILE A 47 -9.68 -0.44 -1.50
C ILE A 47 -9.76 0.94 -2.15
N TYR A 48 -9.03 1.93 -1.66
CA TYR A 48 -9.05 3.28 -2.25
C TYR A 48 -8.52 3.30 -3.68
N ILE A 49 -7.52 2.47 -4.01
CA ILE A 49 -7.06 2.27 -5.39
C ILE A 49 -8.20 1.69 -6.24
N ALA A 50 -8.88 0.65 -5.76
CA ALA A 50 -10.01 0.04 -6.46
C ALA A 50 -11.20 1.03 -6.68
N LEU A 51 -11.35 2.02 -5.79
CA LEU A 51 -12.32 3.10 -5.90
C LEU A 51 -11.82 4.30 -6.73
N HIS A 52 -10.67 4.19 -7.39
CA HIS A 52 -9.98 5.29 -8.09
C HIS A 52 -9.67 6.52 -7.23
N ASN A 53 -9.72 6.39 -5.90
CA ASN A 53 -9.33 7.44 -4.98
C ASN A 53 -7.83 7.39 -4.70
N LEU A 54 -7.04 7.69 -5.73
CA LEU A 54 -5.58 7.56 -5.71
C LEU A 54 -4.92 8.47 -4.67
N ARG A 55 -5.48 9.66 -4.42
CA ARG A 55 -4.95 10.60 -3.42
C ARG A 55 -5.06 10.06 -1.99
N LYS A 56 -6.17 9.42 -1.63
CA LYS A 56 -6.30 8.77 -0.31
C LYS A 56 -5.38 7.54 -0.18
N ALA A 57 -5.25 6.77 -1.25
CA ALA A 57 -4.34 5.64 -1.27
C ALA A 57 -2.88 6.12 -1.09
N GLU A 58 -2.47 7.15 -1.83
CA GLU A 58 -1.16 7.80 -1.71
C GLU A 58 -0.86 8.23 -0.28
N GLU A 59 -1.77 8.96 0.38
CA GLU A 59 -1.59 9.43 1.76
C GLU A 59 -1.31 8.27 2.74
N ILE A 60 -2.10 7.20 2.65
CA ILE A 60 -1.95 6.02 3.52
C ILE A 60 -0.63 5.31 3.23
N LEU A 61 -0.29 5.10 1.96
CA LEU A 61 0.92 4.36 1.57
C LEU A 61 2.19 5.14 1.91
N ILE A 62 2.20 6.48 1.78
CA ILE A 62 3.31 7.33 2.22
C ILE A 62 3.54 7.16 3.73
N LYS A 63 2.46 7.20 4.51
CA LYS A 63 2.54 7.00 5.96
C LYS A 63 3.14 5.64 6.29
N LEU A 64 2.68 4.58 5.63
CA LEU A 64 3.17 3.22 5.85
C LEU A 64 4.64 3.04 5.44
N ALA A 65 5.03 3.60 4.30
CA ALA A 65 6.40 3.50 3.79
C ALA A 65 7.42 4.27 4.66
N ASN A 66 7.01 5.40 5.25
CA ASN A 66 7.87 6.27 6.05
C ASN A 66 7.78 6.04 7.56
N ASP A 67 6.85 5.20 8.05
CA ASP A 67 6.77 4.86 9.47
C ASP A 67 8.12 4.29 9.93
N GLU A 68 8.62 4.71 11.09
CA GLU A 68 9.86 4.18 11.65
C GLU A 68 9.69 2.74 12.15
N LYS A 69 8.47 2.39 12.59
CA LYS A 69 8.18 1.07 13.17
C LYS A 69 8.34 -0.05 12.12
N PRO A 70 8.95 -1.19 12.46
CA PRO A 70 9.03 -2.32 11.53
C PRO A 70 7.65 -2.77 11.07
N SER A 71 7.48 -2.97 9.76
CA SER A 71 6.22 -3.36 9.16
C SER A 71 6.43 -4.16 7.87
N LEU A 72 5.63 -5.21 7.69
CA LEU A 72 5.72 -6.13 6.55
C LEU A 72 5.16 -5.54 5.24
N VAL A 73 4.59 -4.33 5.29
CA VAL A 73 3.97 -3.70 4.12
C VAL A 73 4.78 -2.52 3.57
N LYS A 74 5.95 -2.19 4.13
CA LYS A 74 6.72 -1.00 3.71
C LYS A 74 7.19 -1.09 2.27
N ASP A 75 7.81 -2.22 1.91
CA ASP A 75 8.30 -2.48 0.56
C ASP A 75 7.14 -2.52 -0.45
N LYS A 76 6.06 -3.23 -0.12
CA LYS A 76 4.83 -3.25 -0.91
C LYS A 76 4.20 -1.86 -1.05
N SER A 77 4.30 -1.01 -0.03
CA SER A 77 3.78 0.35 -0.08
C SER A 77 4.57 1.24 -1.02
N LEU A 78 5.91 1.15 -1.00
CA LEU A 78 6.76 1.85 -1.97
C LEU A 78 6.47 1.38 -3.40
N PHE A 79 6.31 0.07 -3.59
CA PHE A 79 5.98 -0.49 -4.91
C PHE A 79 4.64 0.06 -5.43
N LEU A 80 3.58 0.01 -4.60
CA LEU A 80 2.26 0.53 -4.98
C LEU A 80 2.27 2.04 -5.20
N LEU A 81 3.02 2.82 -4.41
CA LEU A 81 3.17 4.25 -4.68
C LEU A 81 3.80 4.48 -6.05
N GLY A 82 4.84 3.72 -6.40
CA GLY A 82 5.43 3.76 -7.73
C GLY A 82 4.39 3.47 -8.82
N GLU A 83 3.57 2.44 -8.66
CA GLU A 83 2.50 2.09 -9.61
C GLU A 83 1.42 3.19 -9.70
N ILE A 84 1.01 3.76 -8.56
CA ILE A 84 0.05 4.87 -8.52
C ILE A 84 0.61 6.08 -9.27
N TYR A 85 1.86 6.45 -9.03
CA TYR A 85 2.48 7.60 -9.70
C TYR A 85 2.68 7.34 -11.19
N ASN A 86 3.14 6.17 -11.58
CA ASN A 86 3.39 5.82 -12.98
C ASN A 86 2.07 5.72 -13.78
N PHE A 87 1.13 4.93 -13.29
CA PHE A 87 -0.05 4.56 -14.06
C PHE A 87 -1.27 5.43 -13.77
N GLY A 88 -1.45 5.83 -12.52
CA GLY A 88 -2.64 6.55 -12.06
C GLY A 88 -2.51 8.07 -12.15
N LEU A 89 -1.54 8.64 -11.45
CA LEU A 89 -1.34 10.09 -11.35
C LEU A 89 -0.48 10.67 -12.48
N LYS A 90 0.23 9.81 -13.23
CA LYS A 90 1.15 10.19 -14.31
C LYS A 90 2.29 11.12 -13.85
N ASP A 91 2.70 10.99 -12.60
CA ASP A 91 3.83 11.71 -11.99
C ASP A 91 5.09 10.83 -12.08
N ILE A 92 5.69 10.78 -13.27
CA ILE A 92 6.84 9.91 -13.55
C ILE A 92 8.04 10.16 -12.62
N PRO A 93 8.42 11.43 -12.30
CA PRO A 93 9.49 11.69 -11.35
C PRO A 93 9.26 11.02 -10.00
N LYS A 94 8.04 11.12 -9.44
CA LYS A 94 7.73 10.45 -8.17
C LYS A 94 7.71 8.94 -8.29
N ALA A 95 7.27 8.39 -9.42
CA ALA A 95 7.30 6.94 -9.64
C ALA A 95 8.73 6.39 -9.56
N ILE A 96 9.66 7.04 -10.27
CA ILE A 96 11.09 6.73 -10.25
C ILE A 96 11.63 6.77 -8.82
N GLU A 97 11.33 7.84 -8.08
CA GLU A 97 11.76 8.02 -6.69
C GLU A 97 11.32 6.85 -5.80
N GLN A 98 10.07 6.39 -5.91
CA GLN A 98 9.58 5.31 -5.05
C GLN A 98 10.18 3.95 -5.42
N TYR A 99 10.36 3.65 -6.71
CA TYR A 99 11.03 2.41 -7.13
C TYR A 99 12.50 2.38 -6.72
N GLN A 100 13.22 3.50 -6.80
CA GLN A 100 14.59 3.62 -6.30
C GLN A 100 14.66 3.39 -4.79
N LYS A 101 13.79 4.05 -4.02
CA LYS A 101 13.69 3.83 -2.56
C LYS A 101 13.44 2.36 -2.20
N LEU A 102 12.64 1.64 -2.99
CA LEU A 102 12.41 0.22 -2.79
C LEU A 102 13.68 -0.59 -2.98
N LEU A 103 14.40 -0.37 -4.09
CA LEU A 103 15.66 -1.05 -4.41
C LEU A 103 16.74 -0.81 -3.34
N GLU A 104 16.83 0.42 -2.84
CA GLU A 104 17.81 0.82 -1.83
C GLU A 104 17.51 0.25 -0.45
N LYS A 105 16.25 0.36 0.01
CA LYS A 105 15.88 0.02 1.38
C LYS A 105 15.48 -1.44 1.56
N PHE A 106 15.03 -2.11 0.49
CA PHE A 106 14.49 -3.46 0.55
C PHE A 106 15.11 -4.36 -0.53
N PRO A 107 16.43 -4.64 -0.46
CA PRO A 107 17.15 -5.45 -1.45
C PRO A 107 16.71 -6.92 -1.53
N ASN A 108 15.86 -7.39 -0.60
CA ASN A 108 15.28 -8.73 -0.58
C ASN A 108 13.76 -8.72 -0.79
N SER A 109 13.19 -7.59 -1.25
CA SER A 109 11.75 -7.49 -1.49
C SER A 109 11.32 -8.39 -2.66
N LEU A 110 10.14 -9.01 -2.53
CA LEU A 110 9.50 -9.74 -3.63
C LEU A 110 9.17 -8.85 -4.83
N PHE A 111 9.14 -7.52 -4.64
CA PHE A 111 8.83 -6.55 -5.68
C PHE A 111 10.08 -5.98 -6.36
N LEU A 112 11.28 -6.41 -5.97
CA LEU A 112 12.53 -5.80 -6.41
C LEU A 112 12.74 -5.87 -7.92
N ASP A 113 12.60 -7.07 -8.50
CA ASP A 113 12.83 -7.28 -9.93
C ASP A 113 11.84 -6.47 -10.77
N LYS A 114 10.57 -6.49 -10.36
CA LYS A 114 9.50 -5.74 -11.03
C LYS A 114 9.69 -4.22 -10.91
N ALA A 115 10.10 -3.73 -9.73
CA ALA A 115 10.43 -2.32 -9.54
C ALA A 115 11.60 -1.88 -10.42
N ARG A 116 12.64 -2.73 -10.57
CA ARG A 116 13.77 -2.48 -11.46
C ARG A 116 13.36 -2.44 -12.92
N GLU A 117 12.51 -3.37 -13.35
CA GLU A 117 11.98 -3.39 -14.72
C GLU A 117 11.23 -2.09 -15.04
N TYR A 118 10.30 -1.69 -14.17
CA TYR A 118 9.60 -0.41 -14.33
C TYR A 118 10.55 0.78 -14.32
N LEU A 119 11.51 0.83 -13.39
CA LEU A 119 12.48 1.91 -13.34
C LEU A 119 13.26 2.05 -14.65
N ASN A 120 13.74 0.94 -15.21
CA ASN A 120 14.45 0.93 -16.49
C ASN A 120 13.56 1.43 -17.63
N SER A 121 12.29 1.00 -17.68
CA SER A 121 11.34 1.43 -18.72
C SER A 121 10.98 2.92 -18.67
N LEU A 122 11.13 3.55 -17.50
CA LEU A 122 10.83 4.97 -17.30
C LEU A 122 12.02 5.88 -17.59
N GLN A 123 13.23 5.29 -17.70
CA GLN A 123 14.48 6.00 -17.94
C GLN A 123 15.04 5.77 -19.35
N SER A 124 14.47 4.80 -20.08
CA SER A 124 14.74 4.55 -21.50
C SER A 124 13.99 5.53 -22.40
#